data_AF-A0A485PHP3-F1
#
_entry.id   AF-A0A485PHP3-F1
#
_cell.length_a   1.000
_cell.length_b   1.000
_cell.length_c   1.000
_cell.angle_alpha   90.00
_cell.angle_beta   90.00
_cell.angle_gamma   90.00
#
_symmetry.space_group_name_H-M   'P 1'
#
loop_
_entity.id
_entity.type
_entity.pdbx_description
1 polymer ?
#
loop_
_entity_poly.entity_id
_entity_poly.type
_entity_poly.pdbx_seq_one_letter_code
_entity_poly.pdbx_strand_id
1 'polypeptide(L)'
;MLKKMGEAVARVARKVNETVESGSDTLELHLEGNFLHRLPNEVSTLQHLKAIDLSRNQFRDFPEQLTTLPALETINLEENDIVDVPVEKLAAMSALRRVNLRFNPLNAEVRAIAPPLIKFDMLVSPEGARPPPP
;
A
#
# COMPACT_ATOMS: atom_id res chain seq x y z
N MET A 1 -2.15 -8.98 21.03
CA MET A 1 -1.95 -8.24 19.77
C MET A 1 -0.87 -8.85 18.89
N LEU A 2 0.36 -9.10 19.37
CA LEU A 2 1.45 -9.65 18.55
C LEU A 2 1.14 -10.98 17.80
N LYS A 3 0.41 -11.93 18.41
CA LYS A 3 0.07 -13.20 17.73
C LYS A 3 -0.81 -13.02 16.48
N LYS A 4 -1.85 -12.17 16.58
CA LYS A 4 -2.77 -11.90 15.45
C LYS A 4 -2.08 -11.20 14.29
N MET A 5 -1.10 -10.33 14.58
CA MET A 5 -0.34 -9.60 13.55
C MET A 5 0.60 -10.52 12.77
N GLY A 6 1.28 -11.46 13.44
CA GLY A 6 2.11 -12.47 12.78
C GLY A 6 1.30 -13.44 11.91
N GLU A 7 0.13 -13.84 12.39
CA GLU A 7 -0.81 -14.70 11.65
C GLU A 7 -1.34 -14.02 10.38
N ALA A 8 -1.64 -12.72 10.43
CA ALA A 8 -2.10 -11.96 9.27
C ALA A 8 -1.05 -11.92 8.15
N VAL A 9 0.21 -11.58 8.49
CA VAL A 9 1.31 -11.54 7.50
C VAL A 9 1.57 -12.93 6.92
N ALA A 10 1.56 -13.98 7.75
CA ALA A 10 1.73 -15.36 7.28
C ALA A 10 0.59 -15.81 6.36
N ARG A 11 -0.65 -15.38 6.64
CA ARG A 11 -1.80 -15.63 5.77
C ARG A 11 -1.65 -14.95 4.41
N VAL A 12 -1.16 -13.71 4.39
CA VAL A 12 -0.86 -12.99 3.14
C VAL A 12 0.26 -13.67 2.37
N ALA A 13 1.35 -14.08 3.03
CA ALA A 13 2.45 -14.78 2.37
C ALA A 13 1.96 -16.08 1.70
N ARG A 14 1.11 -16.85 2.40
CA ARG A 14 0.49 -18.05 1.82
C ARG A 14 -0.37 -17.70 0.61
N LYS A 15 -1.20 -16.66 0.71
CA LYS A 15 -2.06 -16.23 -0.39
C LYS A 15 -1.26 -15.79 -1.61
N VAL A 16 -0.17 -15.05 -1.40
CA VAL A 16 0.75 -14.63 -2.47
C VAL A 16 1.39 -15.85 -3.13
N ASN A 17 1.87 -16.81 -2.35
CA ASN A 17 2.45 -18.04 -2.89
C ASN A 17 1.43 -18.86 -3.69
N GLU A 18 0.20 -19.03 -3.18
CA GLU A 18 -0.88 -19.67 -3.92
C GLU A 18 -1.17 -18.97 -5.26
N THR A 19 -1.20 -17.63 -5.26
CA THR A 19 -1.40 -16.84 -6.48
C THR A 19 -0.28 -17.08 -7.49
N VAL A 20 0.98 -17.08 -7.05
CA VAL A 20 2.15 -17.35 -7.89
C VAL A 20 2.14 -18.77 -8.45
N GLU A 21 1.87 -19.78 -7.59
CA GLU A 21 1.84 -21.20 -7.97
C GLU A 21 0.69 -21.53 -8.92
N SER A 22 -0.46 -20.86 -8.75
CA SER A 22 -1.63 -21.08 -9.62
C SER A 22 -1.45 -20.55 -11.04
N GLY A 23 -0.39 -19.78 -11.32
CA GLY A 23 -0.19 -19.11 -12.61
C GLY A 23 -1.31 -18.14 -12.96
N SER A 24 -2.12 -17.74 -11.96
CA SER A 24 -3.17 -16.76 -12.16
C SER A 24 -2.50 -15.42 -12.48
N ASP A 25 -2.82 -14.87 -13.66
CA ASP A 25 -2.57 -13.47 -14.02
C ASP A 25 -3.38 -12.54 -13.10
N THR A 26 -3.15 -12.61 -11.79
CA THR A 26 -3.85 -11.78 -10.82
C THR A 26 -3.32 -10.36 -10.97
N LEU A 27 -4.05 -9.57 -11.74
CA LEU A 27 -3.79 -8.14 -11.91
C LEU A 27 -4.17 -7.36 -10.65
N GLU A 28 -4.98 -7.92 -9.75
CA GLU A 28 -5.50 -7.22 -8.57
C GLU A 28 -5.44 -8.05 -7.29
N LEU A 29 -4.85 -7.52 -6.22
CA LEU A 29 -4.69 -8.19 -4.94
C LEU A 29 -5.46 -7.45 -3.84
N HIS A 30 -6.48 -8.10 -3.27
CA HIS A 30 -7.32 -7.52 -2.22
C HIS A 30 -6.93 -8.05 -0.83
N LEU A 31 -6.44 -7.14 0.01
CA LEU A 31 -5.95 -7.40 1.36
C LEU A 31 -6.53 -6.42 2.40
N GLU A 32 -7.70 -5.84 2.12
CA GLU A 32 -8.43 -4.97 3.05
C GLU A 32 -8.69 -5.66 4.40
N GLY A 33 -8.61 -4.90 5.51
CA GLY A 33 -9.18 -5.34 6.79
C GLY A 33 -8.41 -6.48 7.48
N ASN A 34 -7.13 -6.66 7.16
CA ASN A 34 -6.34 -7.80 7.61
C ASN A 34 -5.43 -7.51 8.81
N PHE A 35 -5.49 -6.32 9.42
CA PHE A 35 -4.60 -5.91 10.51
C PHE A 35 -3.11 -5.99 10.13
N LEU A 36 -2.80 -5.78 8.85
CA LEU A 36 -1.43 -5.83 8.34
C LEU A 36 -0.68 -4.57 8.74
N HIS A 37 0.55 -4.73 9.20
CA HIS A 37 1.48 -3.63 9.47
C HIS A 37 2.69 -3.65 8.53
N ARG A 38 2.86 -4.74 7.78
CA ARG A 38 3.89 -4.94 6.77
C ARG A 38 3.41 -5.94 5.73
N LEU A 39 4.00 -5.88 4.54
CA LEU A 39 3.86 -6.92 3.54
C LEU A 39 5.00 -7.94 3.64
N PRO A 40 4.75 -9.20 3.27
CA PRO A 40 5.80 -10.19 3.12
C PRO A 40 6.63 -9.89 1.85
N ASN A 41 7.91 -10.31 1.83
CA ASN A 41 8.83 -10.00 0.72
C ASN A 41 8.40 -10.65 -0.60
N GLU A 42 7.64 -11.73 -0.51
CA GLU A 42 7.05 -12.48 -1.60
C GLU A 42 6.11 -11.59 -2.44
N VAL A 43 5.54 -10.50 -1.90
CA VAL A 43 4.75 -9.55 -2.71
C VAL A 43 5.57 -8.98 -3.88
N SER A 44 6.88 -8.78 -3.70
CA SER A 44 7.76 -8.28 -4.76
C SER A 44 7.92 -9.24 -5.94
N THR A 45 7.47 -10.50 -5.85
CA THR A 45 7.50 -11.45 -6.98
C THR A 45 6.29 -11.32 -7.90
N LEU A 46 5.28 -10.52 -7.54
CA LEU A 46 4.04 -10.34 -8.31
C LEU A 46 4.24 -9.34 -9.48
N GLN A 47 5.09 -9.70 -10.44
CA GLN A 47 5.53 -8.82 -11.53
C GLN A 47 4.40 -8.31 -12.45
N HIS A 48 3.25 -8.99 -12.45
CA HIS A 48 2.07 -8.64 -13.25
C HIS A 48 0.97 -7.92 -12.45
N LEU A 49 1.19 -7.66 -11.16
CA LEU A 49 0.20 -6.99 -10.31
C LEU A 49 -0.01 -5.55 -10.76
N LYS A 50 -1.27 -5.19 -11.04
CA LYS A 50 -1.71 -3.84 -11.46
C LYS A 50 -2.40 -3.05 -10.36
N ALA A 51 -3.14 -3.71 -9.47
CA ALA A 51 -3.82 -3.05 -8.37
C ALA A 51 -3.61 -3.81 -7.06
N ILE A 52 -3.49 -3.07 -5.97
CA ILE A 52 -3.48 -3.67 -4.64
C ILE A 52 -4.35 -2.84 -3.69
N ASP A 53 -5.21 -3.54 -2.96
CA ASP A 53 -6.03 -2.95 -1.90
C ASP A 53 -5.50 -3.37 -0.53
N LEU A 54 -4.98 -2.41 0.21
CA LEU A 54 -4.46 -2.53 1.58
C LEU A 54 -5.23 -1.62 2.53
N SER A 55 -6.43 -1.18 2.15
CA SER A 55 -7.24 -0.32 3.01
C SER A 55 -7.59 -0.98 4.35
N ARG A 56 -7.87 -0.18 5.37
CA ARG A 56 -8.28 -0.67 6.71
C ARG A 56 -7.29 -1.63 7.35
N ASN A 57 -6.01 -1.32 7.23
CA ASN A 57 -4.94 -2.08 7.88
C ASN A 57 -4.25 -1.21 8.95
N GLN A 58 -3.03 -1.56 9.35
CA GLN A 58 -2.26 -0.92 10.42
C GLN A 58 -0.85 -0.52 9.92
N PHE A 59 -0.72 -0.19 8.63
CA PHE A 59 0.55 0.28 8.07
C PHE A 59 0.90 1.65 8.65
N ARG A 60 2.10 1.79 9.22
CA ARG A 60 2.64 3.07 9.73
C ARG A 60 3.58 3.76 8.74
N ASP A 61 4.16 2.96 7.86
CA ASP A 61 5.04 3.37 6.78
C ASP A 61 4.51 2.79 5.48
N PHE A 62 4.82 3.44 4.36
CA PHE A 62 4.51 2.89 3.05
C PHE A 62 5.20 1.52 2.86
N PRO A 63 4.51 0.49 2.34
CA PRO A 63 5.11 -0.82 2.07
C PRO A 63 6.05 -0.75 0.87
N GLU A 64 7.35 -0.58 1.11
CA GLU A 64 8.37 -0.41 0.07
C GLU A 64 8.44 -1.57 -0.94
N GLN A 65 7.97 -2.77 -0.57
CA GLN A 65 7.87 -3.91 -1.48
C GLN A 65 7.04 -3.59 -2.74
N LEU A 66 6.11 -2.64 -2.66
CA LEU A 66 5.30 -2.20 -3.80
C LEU A 66 6.07 -1.36 -4.81
N THR A 67 7.15 -0.67 -4.40
CA THR A 67 7.92 0.20 -5.30
C THR A 67 8.75 -0.58 -6.31
N THR A 68 8.89 -1.89 -6.13
CA THR A 68 9.63 -2.78 -7.05
C THR A 68 8.73 -3.43 -8.10
N LEU A 69 7.42 -3.18 -8.07
CA LEU A 69 6.45 -3.82 -8.96
C LEU A 69 6.29 -3.00 -10.25
N PRO A 70 6.74 -3.49 -11.42
CA PRO A 70 6.82 -2.69 -12.64
C PRO A 70 5.46 -2.41 -13.28
N ALA A 71 4.46 -3.25 -13.03
CA ALA A 71 3.13 -3.16 -13.62
C ALA A 71 2.09 -2.47 -12.72
N LEU A 72 2.48 -2.03 -11.51
CA LEU A 72 1.52 -1.55 -10.51
C LEU A 72 0.97 -0.17 -10.90
N GLU A 73 -0.33 -0.11 -11.16
CA GLU A 73 -1.05 1.08 -11.59
C GLU A 73 -1.81 1.75 -10.43
N THR A 74 -2.35 0.97 -9.50
CA THR A 74 -3.22 1.46 -8.42
C THR A 74 -2.83 0.89 -7.05
N ILE A 75 -2.71 1.77 -6.06
CA ILE A 75 -2.44 1.40 -4.66
C ILE A 75 -3.52 2.03 -3.77
N ASN A 76 -4.29 1.22 -3.05
CA ASN A 76 -5.21 1.71 -2.03
C ASN A 76 -4.65 1.45 -0.63
N LEU A 77 -4.32 2.51 0.10
CA LEU A 77 -3.82 2.50 1.48
C LEU A 77 -4.75 3.30 2.42
N GLU A 78 -5.99 3.51 2.01
CA GLU A 78 -6.99 4.24 2.80
C GLU A 78 -7.16 3.65 4.22
N GLU A 79 -7.44 4.50 5.21
CA GLU A 79 -7.69 4.06 6.60
C GLU A 79 -6.54 3.20 7.17
N ASN A 80 -5.32 3.74 7.12
CA ASN A 80 -4.12 3.20 7.76
C ASN A 80 -3.51 4.25 8.72
N ASP A 81 -2.32 3.96 9.25
CA ASP A 81 -1.56 4.82 10.17
C ASP A 81 -0.34 5.46 9.48
N ILE A 82 -0.33 5.59 8.16
CA ILE A 82 0.84 6.04 7.39
C ILE A 82 1.15 7.50 7.66
N VAL A 83 2.36 7.76 8.14
CA VAL A 83 2.87 9.11 8.39
C VAL A 83 3.72 9.61 7.23
N ASP A 84 4.45 8.71 6.56
CA ASP A 84 5.44 9.05 5.53
C ASP A 84 5.37 8.11 4.31
N VAL A 85 5.80 8.60 3.15
CA VAL A 85 5.85 7.84 1.88
C VAL A 85 7.12 8.15 1.09
N PRO A 86 7.71 7.16 0.39
CA PRO A 86 8.92 7.35 -0.39
C PRO A 86 8.60 8.04 -1.73
N VAL A 87 8.39 9.36 -1.71
CA VAL A 87 7.95 10.16 -2.87
C VAL A 87 8.82 9.94 -4.11
N GLU A 88 10.15 9.92 -3.95
CA GLU A 88 11.09 9.70 -5.06
C GLU A 88 10.92 8.31 -5.71
N LYS A 89 10.74 7.26 -4.89
CA LYS A 89 10.52 5.90 -5.40
C LYS A 89 9.18 5.81 -6.12
N LEU A 90 8.12 6.40 -5.55
CA LEU A 90 6.80 6.44 -6.18
C LEU A 90 6.81 7.22 -7.50
N ALA A 91 7.53 8.33 -7.57
CA ALA A 91 7.70 9.11 -8.79
C ALA A 91 8.44 8.34 -9.91
N ALA A 92 9.30 7.39 -9.53
CA ALA A 92 10.01 6.51 -10.47
C ALA A 92 9.14 5.35 -11.00
N MET A 93 7.98 5.09 -10.41
CA MET A 93 7.07 4.03 -10.87
C MET A 93 6.35 4.46 -12.15
N SER A 94 6.79 3.96 -13.30
CA SER A 94 6.31 4.39 -14.62
C SER A 94 4.86 4.01 -14.93
N ALA A 95 4.36 2.92 -14.34
CA ALA A 95 2.99 2.45 -14.53
C ALA A 95 1.99 3.05 -13.52
N LEU A 96 2.47 3.68 -12.44
CA LEU A 96 1.64 4.13 -11.35
C LEU A 96 0.73 5.28 -11.80
N ARG A 97 -0.58 5.13 -11.56
CA ARG A 97 -1.62 6.09 -11.93
C ARG A 97 -2.34 6.66 -10.73
N ARG A 98 -2.46 5.90 -9.64
CA ARG A 98 -3.19 6.33 -8.46
C ARG A 98 -2.66 5.72 -7.16
N VAL A 99 -2.55 6.57 -6.15
CA VAL A 99 -2.29 6.18 -4.76
C VAL A 99 -3.33 6.83 -3.86
N ASN A 100 -4.12 6.01 -3.17
CA ASN A 100 -5.09 6.49 -2.18
C ASN A 100 -4.51 6.41 -0.76
N LEU A 101 -4.27 7.56 -0.13
CA LEU A 101 -3.77 7.74 1.23
C LEU A 101 -4.79 8.48 2.11
N ARG A 102 -6.07 8.50 1.71
CA ARG A 102 -7.12 9.08 2.54
C ARG A 102 -7.15 8.41 3.92
N PHE A 103 -7.53 9.19 4.92
CA PHE A 103 -7.63 8.77 6.31
C PHE A 103 -6.33 8.18 6.90
N ASN A 104 -5.18 8.68 6.43
CA ASN A 104 -3.87 8.46 7.06
C ASN A 104 -3.36 9.76 7.73
N PRO A 105 -2.60 9.67 8.84
CA PRO A 105 -1.96 10.79 9.50
C PRO A 105 -0.71 11.31 8.74
N LEU A 106 -0.84 11.47 7.42
CA LEU A 106 0.26 11.85 6.53
C LEU A 106 0.83 13.22 6.93
N ASN A 107 2.16 13.27 7.12
CA ASN A 107 2.86 14.48 7.54
C ASN A 107 2.70 15.63 6.52
N ALA A 108 2.86 16.87 7.00
CA ALA A 108 2.72 18.07 6.15
C ALA A 108 3.83 18.17 5.08
N GLU A 109 5.02 17.64 5.38
CA GLU A 109 6.17 17.66 4.48
C GLU A 109 5.91 16.86 3.21
N VAL A 110 5.44 15.61 3.31
CA VAL A 110 5.04 14.78 2.17
C VAL A 110 3.99 15.50 1.33
N ARG A 111 2.99 16.10 1.97
CA ARG A 111 1.92 16.83 1.28
C ARG A 111 2.45 18.01 0.48
N ALA A 112 3.53 18.64 0.93
CA ALA A 112 4.17 19.75 0.23
C ALA A 112 5.12 19.29 -0.89
N ILE A 113 5.90 18.23 -0.67
CA ILE A 113 6.92 17.77 -1.63
C ILE A 113 6.36 16.83 -2.71
N ALA A 114 5.28 16.09 -2.44
CA ALA A 114 4.76 15.10 -3.38
C ALA A 114 4.15 15.72 -4.65
N PRO A 115 3.27 16.74 -4.58
CA PRO A 115 2.60 17.28 -5.77
C PRO A 115 3.50 17.65 -6.95
N PRO A 116 4.66 18.32 -6.78
CA PRO A 116 5.54 18.64 -7.91
C PRO A 116 6.33 17.45 -8.46
N LEU A 117 6.48 16.36 -7.70
CA LEU A 117 7.34 15.22 -8.08
C LEU A 117 6.56 14.07 -8.72
N ILE A 118 5.26 13.97 -8.44
CA ILE A 118 4.43 12.85 -8.88
C ILE A 118 3.70 13.14 -10.19
N LYS A 119 3.49 12.09 -10.99
CA LYS A 119 2.72 12.13 -12.25
C LYS A 119 1.41 11.35 -12.17
N PHE A 120 1.01 11.00 -10.96
CA PHE A 120 -0.13 10.15 -10.66
C PHE A 120 -1.08 10.84 -9.69
N ASP A 121 -2.33 10.36 -9.62
CA ASP A 121 -3.32 10.86 -8.68
C ASP A 121 -2.94 10.43 -7.25
N MET A 122 -2.58 11.38 -6.39
CA MET A 122 -2.39 11.12 -4.97
C MET A 122 -3.58 11.66 -4.17
N LEU A 123 -4.42 10.75 -3.69
CA LEU A 123 -5.62 11.10 -2.93
C LEU A 123 -5.26 11.19 -1.45
N VAL A 124 -5.41 12.37 -0.85
CA VAL A 124 -5.16 12.60 0.57
C VAL A 124 -6.39 13.22 1.21
N SER A 125 -6.65 12.91 2.49
CA SER A 125 -7.71 13.60 3.24
C SER A 125 -7.24 15.01 3.63
N PRO A 126 -8.17 15.95 3.86
CA PRO A 126 -7.85 17.24 4.51
C PRO A 126 -7.11 17.01 5.83
N GLU A 127 -6.28 17.97 6.23
CA GLU A 127 -5.63 17.93 7.53
C GLU A 127 -6.67 17.79 8.66
N GLY A 128 -6.39 16.94 9.65
CA GLY A 128 -7.30 16.70 10.77
C GLY A 128 -8.56 15.87 10.46
N ALA A 129 -8.73 15.36 9.24
CA ALA A 129 -9.91 14.58 8.86
C ALA A 129 -9.98 13.15 9.42
N ARG A 130 -9.03 12.75 10.27
CA ARG A 130 -9.10 11.43 10.94
C ARG A 130 -10.03 11.57 12.15
N PRO A 131 -11.18 10.87 12.20
CA PRO A 131 -11.95 10.79 13.44
C PRO A 131 -11.05 10.18 14.53
N PRO A 132 -11.09 10.68 15.77
CA PRO A 132 -10.34 10.07 16.87
C PRO A 132 -10.68 8.57 16.92
N PRO A 133 -9.70 7.69 17.19
CA PRO A 133 -10.00 6.28 17.36
C PRO A 133 -11.06 6.12 18.48
N PRO A 134 -12.00 5.17 18.33
CA PRO A 134 -13.02 4.90 19.34
C PRO A 134 -12.43 4.49 20.70
#